data_AF-A0A974ANX8-F1
#
_entry.id   AF-A0A974ANX8-F1
#
_cell.length_a   1.000
_cell.length_b   1.000
_cell.length_c   1.000
_cell.angle_alpha   90.00
_cell.angle_beta   90.00
_cell.angle_gamma   90.00
#
_symmetry.space_group_name_H-M   'P 1'
#
loop_
_entity.id
_entity.type
_entity.pdbx_description
1 polymer ?
#
loop_
_entity_poly.entity_id
_entity_poly.type
_entity_poly.pdbx_seq_one_letter_code
_entity_poly.pdbx_strand_id
1 'polypeptide(L)'
;PWSVLTSVSTQVEQNRVVTVYTPAVQALDGKLQRIQGYMMPLNSGQQHSHFLLSSVPLSCPFCTPGGPESMVEVSSSKPLPYTTDVLVLQGQFAVLAQDPSGLYYRMRDAVSVR
;
A
#
# COMPACT_ATOMS: atom_id res chain seq x y z
N PRO A 1 -4.41 4.61 10.60
CA PRO A 1 -3.68 4.80 9.31
C PRO A 1 -4.56 4.54 8.09
N TRP A 2 -5.23 3.39 8.01
CA TRP A 2 -6.07 3.05 6.84
C TRP A 2 -7.25 3.98 6.60
N SER A 3 -7.89 4.48 7.65
CA SER A 3 -8.97 5.49 7.54
C SER A 3 -8.54 6.77 6.82
N VAL A 4 -7.25 7.10 6.84
CA VAL A 4 -6.67 8.23 6.09
C VAL A 4 -6.34 7.82 4.66
N LEU A 5 -5.77 6.63 4.46
CA LEU A 5 -5.40 6.11 3.14
C LEU A 5 -6.62 5.81 2.25
N THR A 6 -7.79 5.53 2.82
CA THR A 6 -9.03 5.37 2.05
C THR A 6 -9.74 6.68 1.76
N SER A 7 -9.26 7.81 2.31
CA SER A 7 -9.79 9.15 2.04
C SER A 7 -9.14 9.72 0.76
N VAL A 8 -9.38 9.06 -0.36
CA VAL A 8 -8.90 9.45 -1.68
C VAL A 8 -10.10 9.61 -2.61
N SER A 9 -10.09 10.63 -3.45
CA SER A 9 -11.14 10.83 -4.44
C SER A 9 -10.51 10.94 -5.81
N THR A 10 -11.09 10.28 -6.80
CA THR A 10 -10.70 10.43 -8.20
C THR A 10 -11.53 11.55 -8.81
N GLN A 11 -10.87 12.52 -9.42
CA GLN A 11 -11.53 13.55 -10.22
C GLN A 11 -11.14 13.38 -11.68
N VAL A 12 -12.09 13.59 -12.57
CA VAL A 12 -11.83 13.57 -14.01
C VAL A 12 -11.53 14.98 -14.45
N GLU A 13 -10.25 15.31 -14.62
CA GLU A 13 -9.82 16.55 -15.27
C GLU A 13 -9.43 16.25 -16.72
N GLN A 14 -10.02 17.00 -17.66
CA GLN A 14 -9.66 16.95 -19.09
C GLN A 14 -9.54 15.53 -19.66
N ASN A 15 -10.54 14.69 -19.38
CA ASN A 15 -10.62 13.31 -19.86
C ASN A 15 -9.54 12.35 -19.30
N ARG A 16 -8.90 12.72 -18.18
CA ARG A 16 -7.94 11.90 -17.42
C ARG A 16 -8.43 11.73 -15.98
N VAL A 17 -8.35 10.51 -15.47
CA VAL A 17 -8.64 10.22 -14.05
C VAL A 17 -7.42 10.65 -13.24
N VAL A 18 -7.59 11.68 -12.41
CA VAL A 18 -6.54 12.19 -11.51
C VAL A 18 -6.91 11.82 -10.08
N THR A 19 -5.97 11.19 -9.38
CA THR A 19 -6.12 10.87 -7.96
C THR A 19 -5.88 12.13 -7.13
N VAL A 20 -6.92 12.59 -6.42
CA VAL A 20 -6.85 13.73 -5.51
C VAL A 20 -6.67 13.23 -4.08
N TYR A 21 -5.47 13.48 -3.55
CA TYR A 21 -5.12 13.14 -2.17
C TYR A 21 -5.51 14.28 -1.22
N THR A 22 -6.08 13.92 -0.08
CA THR A 22 -6.32 14.89 1.00
C THR A 22 -4.99 15.41 1.57
N PRO A 23 -4.95 16.61 2.18
CA PRO A 23 -3.75 17.13 2.84
C PRO A 23 -3.19 16.17 3.90
N ALA A 24 -4.07 15.41 4.56
CA ALA A 24 -3.68 14.39 5.53
C ALA A 24 -2.89 13.23 4.89
N VAL A 25 -3.28 12.79 3.68
CA VAL A 25 -2.54 11.76 2.93
C VAL A 25 -1.22 12.32 2.42
N GLN A 26 -1.23 13.52 1.84
CA GLN A 26 0.00 14.18 1.37
C GLN A 26 0.99 14.42 2.51
N ALA A 27 0.52 14.67 3.73
CA ALA A 27 1.38 14.85 4.89
C ALA A 27 2.15 13.57 5.30
N LEU A 28 1.78 12.39 4.77
CA LEU A 28 2.49 11.13 4.96
C LEU A 28 3.60 10.91 3.92
N ASP A 29 3.56 11.65 2.81
CA ASP A 29 4.57 11.56 1.77
C ASP A 29 5.96 11.93 2.30
N GLY A 30 6.96 11.15 1.93
CA GLY A 30 8.34 11.39 2.37
C GLY A 30 8.57 11.14 3.87
N LYS A 31 7.63 10.54 4.61
CA LYS A 31 7.81 10.20 6.02
C LYS A 31 7.95 8.70 6.27
N LEU A 32 8.63 8.37 7.37
CA LEU A 32 8.61 7.00 7.90
C LEU A 32 7.22 6.71 8.44
N GLN A 33 6.52 5.79 7.78
CA GLN A 33 5.18 5.39 8.18
C GLN A 33 5.16 3.93 8.59
N ARG A 34 4.39 3.66 9.65
CA ARG A 34 4.05 2.32 10.08
C ARG A 34 2.66 1.96 9.56
N ILE A 35 2.56 0.86 8.82
CA ILE A 35 1.32 0.36 8.22
C ILE A 35 1.17 -1.11 8.57
N GLN A 36 0.00 -1.47 9.10
CA GLN A 36 -0.37 -2.86 9.35
C GLN A 36 -1.18 -3.39 8.16
N GLY A 37 -0.99 -4.62 7.71
CA GLY A 37 -1.79 -5.17 6.62
C GLY A 37 -1.43 -6.61 6.30
N TYR A 38 -1.97 -7.12 5.21
CA TYR A 38 -1.77 -8.49 4.75
C TYR A 38 -0.86 -8.50 3.53
N MET A 39 0.15 -9.37 3.54
CA MET A 39 1.05 -9.53 2.40
C MET A 39 0.34 -10.27 1.26
N MET A 40 0.37 -9.65 0.09
CA MET A 40 -0.07 -10.20 -1.18
C MET A 40 1.17 -10.38 -2.08
N PRO A 41 1.68 -11.61 -2.21
CA PRO A 41 2.89 -11.88 -2.99
C PRO A 41 2.63 -11.67 -4.48
N LEU A 42 3.60 -11.04 -5.17
CA LEU A 42 3.55 -10.83 -6.63
C LEU A 42 4.24 -11.95 -7.42
N ASN A 43 5.10 -12.72 -6.75
CA ASN A 43 5.86 -13.81 -7.34
C ASN A 43 5.72 -15.07 -6.48
N SER A 44 5.97 -16.23 -7.07
CA SER A 44 6.02 -17.50 -6.36
C SER A 44 7.36 -17.63 -5.63
N GLY A 45 7.34 -17.73 -4.31
CA GLY A 45 8.54 -17.83 -3.49
C GLY A 45 8.19 -18.04 -2.01
N GLN A 46 9.19 -18.42 -1.21
CA GLN A 46 9.03 -18.48 0.26
C GLN A 46 9.37 -17.15 0.94
N GLN A 47 10.18 -16.33 0.27
CA GLN A 47 10.61 -15.02 0.75
C GLN A 47 10.36 -13.97 -0.33
N HIS A 48 9.82 -12.83 0.08
CA HIS A 48 9.44 -11.75 -0.83
C HIS A 48 10.10 -10.46 -0.37
N SER A 49 10.86 -9.84 -1.27
CA SER A 49 11.35 -8.46 -1.08
C SER A 49 10.44 -7.42 -1.73
N HIS A 50 9.52 -7.85 -2.60
CA HIS A 50 8.58 -7.01 -3.33
C HIS A 50 7.21 -7.68 -3.33
N PHE A 51 6.23 -6.99 -2.77
CA PHE A 51 4.87 -7.50 -2.58
C PHE A 51 3.89 -6.33 -2.38
N LEU A 52 2.60 -6.61 -2.50
CA LEU A 52 1.54 -5.65 -2.18
C LEU A 52 1.08 -5.86 -0.72
N LEU A 53 0.84 -4.77 0.00
CA LEU A 53 0.24 -4.81 1.33
C LEU A 53 -1.22 -4.35 1.23
N SER A 54 -2.14 -5.23 1.61
CA SER A 54 -3.58 -4.97 1.60
C SER A 54 -4.10 -4.62 2.99
N SER A 55 -5.09 -3.73 3.06
CA SER A 55 -5.82 -3.43 4.31
C SER A 55 -6.74 -4.58 4.76
N VAL A 56 -7.14 -5.44 3.82
CA VAL A 56 -8.06 -6.57 4.04
C VAL A 56 -7.37 -7.92 3.84
N PRO A 57 -7.76 -8.96 4.59
CA PRO A 57 -7.20 -10.29 4.43
C PRO A 57 -7.63 -10.92 3.10
N LEU A 58 -6.71 -11.61 2.46
CA LEU A 58 -6.96 -12.40 1.24
C LEU A 58 -7.98 -13.53 1.47
N SER A 59 -8.23 -13.90 2.73
CA SER A 59 -9.20 -14.92 3.12
C SER A 59 -10.66 -14.45 3.10
N CYS A 60 -10.95 -13.18 2.81
CA CYS A 60 -12.31 -12.65 2.75
C CYS A 60 -12.75 -12.43 1.29
N PRO A 61 -13.41 -13.41 0.65
CA PRO A 61 -13.81 -13.32 -0.77
C PRO A 61 -14.86 -12.24 -1.06
N PHE A 62 -15.53 -11.72 -0.03
CA PHE A 62 -16.50 -10.62 -0.13
C PHE A 62 -15.92 -9.26 0.29
N CYS A 63 -14.71 -9.24 0.85
CA CYS A 63 -14.00 -8.01 1.14
C CYS A 63 -13.27 -7.62 -0.14
N THR A 64 -13.97 -6.97 -1.07
CA THR A 64 -13.28 -6.26 -2.14
C THR A 64 -12.39 -5.19 -1.49
N PRO A 65 -11.06 -5.22 -1.73
CA PRO A 65 -10.24 -4.05 -1.41
C PRO A 65 -10.94 -2.84 -2.03
N GLY A 66 -11.12 -1.75 -1.28
CA GLY A 66 -11.93 -0.59 -1.73
C GLY A 66 -11.51 -0.05 -3.10
N GLY A 67 -10.29 -0.37 -3.50
CA GLY A 67 -9.65 -0.05 -4.77
C GLY A 67 -8.14 0.02 -4.54
N PRO A 68 -7.39 0.64 -5.47
CA PRO A 68 -5.95 0.86 -5.33
C PRO A 68 -5.59 1.70 -4.08
N GLU A 69 -6.54 2.40 -3.47
CA GLU A 69 -6.35 3.14 -2.21
C GLU A 69 -6.22 2.23 -0.98
N SER A 70 -6.67 0.98 -1.08
CA SER A 70 -6.52 -0.03 -0.02
C SER A 70 -5.26 -0.89 -0.19
N MET A 71 -4.36 -0.51 -1.10
CA MET A 71 -3.14 -1.25 -1.43
C MET A 71 -1.91 -0.35 -1.33
N VAL A 72 -0.81 -0.91 -0.82
CA VAL A 72 0.50 -0.24 -0.78
C VAL A 72 1.52 -1.16 -1.41
N GLU A 73 2.26 -0.66 -2.39
CA GLU A 73 3.41 -1.41 -2.91
C GLU A 73 4.55 -1.37 -1.91
N VAL A 74 5.06 -2.54 -1.52
CA VAL A 74 6.14 -2.62 -0.56
C VAL A 74 7.38 -3.17 -1.24
N SER A 75 8.48 -2.44 -1.09
CA SER A 75 9.83 -2.95 -1.31
C SER A 75 10.57 -2.99 0.02
N SER A 76 10.84 -4.20 0.51
CA SER A 76 11.49 -4.43 1.80
C SER A 76 13.00 -4.61 1.64
N SER A 77 13.79 -3.95 2.48
CA SER A 77 15.26 -4.07 2.42
C SER A 77 15.76 -5.49 2.75
N LYS A 78 14.97 -6.26 3.52
CA LYS A 78 15.23 -7.67 3.81
C LYS A 78 14.06 -8.51 3.33
N PRO A 79 14.29 -9.64 2.64
CA PRO A 79 13.22 -10.54 2.24
C PRO A 79 12.42 -11.01 3.47
N LEU A 80 11.10 -10.92 3.37
CA LEU A 80 10.19 -11.37 4.42
C LEU A 80 9.57 -12.72 4.05
N PRO A 81 9.44 -13.65 5.00
CA PRO A 81 8.74 -14.90 4.74
C PRO A 81 7.27 -14.61 4.42
N TYR A 82 6.71 -15.37 3.48
CA TYR A 82 5.27 -15.32 3.23
C TYR A 82 4.49 -15.67 4.49
N THR A 83 3.49 -14.86 4.81
CA THR A 83 2.54 -15.13 5.90
C THR A 83 1.15 -14.65 5.52
N THR A 84 0.16 -15.39 5.99
CA THR A 84 -1.26 -15.03 5.92
C THR A 84 -1.70 -14.16 7.10
N ASP A 85 -0.86 -14.03 8.12
CA ASP A 85 -1.12 -13.21 9.29
C ASP A 85 -0.91 -11.72 8.99
N VAL A 86 -1.44 -10.87 9.87
CA VAL A 86 -1.21 -9.43 9.81
C VAL A 86 0.27 -9.11 10.03
N LEU A 87 0.83 -8.30 9.13
CA LEU A 87 2.19 -7.79 9.20
C LEU A 87 2.15 -6.30 9.48
N VAL A 88 3.05 -5.84 10.34
CA VAL A 88 3.29 -4.41 10.55
C VAL A 88 4.62 -4.06 9.92
N LEU A 89 4.58 -3.14 8.96
CA LEU A 89 5.75 -2.70 8.22
C LEU A 89 6.02 -1.24 8.51
N GLN A 90 7.30 -0.91 8.68
CA GLN A 90 7.76 0.46 8.82
C GLN A 90 8.77 0.74 7.71
N GLY A 91 8.57 1.83 6.98
CA GLY A 91 9.45 2.22 5.89
C GLY A 91 9.16 3.62 5.39
N GLN A 92 9.92 4.03 4.38
CA GLN A 92 9.79 5.32 3.72
C GLN A 92 8.53 5.32 2.85
N PHE A 93 7.51 6.07 3.25
CA PHE A 93 6.23 6.13 2.55
C PHE A 93 6.27 7.20 1.46
N ALA A 94 5.68 6.88 0.31
CA ALA A 94 5.56 7.75 -0.84
C ALA A 94 4.13 7.71 -1.37
N VAL A 95 3.56 8.89 -1.60
CA VAL A 95 2.26 9.09 -2.24
C VAL A 95 2.50 9.32 -3.72
N LEU A 96 1.98 8.43 -4.56
CA LEU A 96 2.25 8.44 -5.99
C LEU A 96 1.17 9.26 -6.72
N ALA A 97 1.57 10.36 -7.37
CA ALA A 97 0.69 11.08 -8.27
C ALA A 97 0.82 10.48 -9.69
N GLN A 98 -0.26 9.88 -10.21
CA GLN A 98 -0.36 9.39 -11.60
C GLN A 98 0.65 8.28 -11.95
N ASP A 99 0.75 7.24 -11.12
CA ASP A 99 1.59 6.08 -11.45
C ASP A 99 0.91 5.20 -12.52
N PRO A 100 1.61 4.82 -13.61
CA PRO A 100 1.05 4.01 -14.70
C PRO A 100 0.66 2.58 -14.28
N SER A 101 1.14 2.08 -13.13
CA SER A 101 0.69 0.81 -12.55
C SER A 101 -0.68 0.93 -11.85
N GLY A 102 -1.21 2.14 -11.69
CA GLY A 102 -2.47 2.40 -11.01
C GLY A 102 -2.38 2.38 -9.47
N LEU A 103 -1.17 2.27 -8.91
CA LEU A 103 -0.95 2.26 -7.46
C LEU A 103 -0.89 3.68 -6.89
N TYR A 104 -1.46 3.86 -5.70
CA TYR A 104 -1.51 5.17 -5.04
C TYR A 104 -0.36 5.37 -4.05
N TYR A 105 0.17 4.28 -3.52
CA TYR A 105 1.12 4.32 -2.41
C TYR A 105 2.27 3.33 -2.60
N ARG A 106 3.47 3.76 -2.22
CA ARG A 106 4.66 2.92 -2.19
C ARG A 106 5.41 3.09 -0.87
N MET A 107 5.85 1.99 -0.30
CA MET A 107 6.74 1.96 0.85
C MET A 107 8.07 1.36 0.43
N ARG A 108 9.14 2.13 0.57
CA ARG A 108 10.51 1.71 0.32
C ARG A 108 11.23 1.42 1.63
N ASP A 109 12.23 0.56 1.55
CA ASP A 109 13.05 0.15 2.68
C ASP A 109 12.23 -0.35 3.86
N ALA A 110 11.15 -1.08 3.56
CA ALA A 110 10.25 -1.59 4.57
C ALA A 110 10.94 -2.66 5.41
N VAL A 111 10.76 -2.57 6.73
CA VAL A 111 11.16 -3.58 7.69
C VAL A 111 9.95 -4.05 8.48
N SER A 112 9.86 -5.35 8.74
CA SER A 112 8.84 -5.88 9.65
C SER A 112 9.15 -5.45 11.07
N VAL A 113 8.15 -4.87 11.70
CA VAL A 113 8.19 -4.46 13.11
C VAL A 113 7.13 -5.24 13.87
N ARG A 114 7.42 -5.55 15.13
CA ARG A 114 6.46 -6.15 16.05
C ARG A 114 5.63 -5.08 16.74
#